data_AF-A0A7X6SZP5-F1
#
_entry.id   AF-A0A7X6SZP5-F1
#
_cell.length_a   1.000
_cell.length_b   1.000
_cell.length_c   1.000
_cell.angle_alpha   90.00
_cell.angle_beta   90.00
_cell.angle_gamma   90.00
#
_symmetry.space_group_name_H-M   'P 1'
#
loop_
_entity.id
_entity.type
_entity.pdbx_description
1 polymer ?
#
loop_
_entity_poly.entity_id
_entity_poly.type
_entity_poly.pdbx_seq_one_letter_code
_entity_poly.pdbx_strand_id
1 'polypeptide(L)'
;MKQPVITVDGPAGAGKSTVSRILAKRLNLLYLDTGAMYRAVALQAKRENIPFTHGNALFEMCERIDIHFEVKGDISAIFINNEDVSTQIRMAEIDMLSSSVSAVPEVRKAMTDLQRRIGQKGGLVAEGRDMGTVV
;
A
#
# COMPACT_ATOMS: atom_id res chain seq x y z
N MET A 1 7.43 -18.63 -17.33
CA MET A 1 6.25 -17.78 -17.61
C MET A 1 6.11 -16.78 -16.47
N LYS A 2 5.71 -15.53 -16.77
CA LYS A 2 5.49 -14.51 -15.73
C LYS A 2 4.21 -14.86 -14.95
N GLN A 3 4.27 -14.86 -13.62
CA GLN A 3 3.07 -15.09 -12.80
C GLN A 3 2.08 -13.92 -12.94
N PRO A 4 0.76 -14.17 -12.83
CA PRO A 4 -0.26 -13.15 -13.09
C PRO A 4 -0.25 -12.01 -12.06
N VAL A 5 -0.76 -10.86 -12.48
CA VAL A 5 -1.17 -9.74 -11.61
C VAL A 5 -2.68 -9.68 -11.66
N ILE A 6 -3.34 -9.75 -10.51
CA ILE A 6 -4.81 -9.69 -10.40
C ILE A 6 -5.15 -8.44 -9.60
N THR A 7 -6.01 -7.58 -10.13
CA THR A 7 -6.51 -6.41 -9.39
C THR A 7 -7.93 -6.67 -8.88
N VAL A 8 -8.22 -6.19 -7.68
CA VAL A 8 -9.55 -6.28 -7.04
C VAL A 8 -9.96 -4.89 -6.56
N ASP A 9 -10.85 -4.25 -7.32
CA ASP A 9 -11.31 -2.89 -7.08
C ASP A 9 -12.75 -2.82 -6.59
N GLY A 10 -13.06 -1.78 -5.82
CA GLY A 10 -14.42 -1.48 -5.35
C GLY A 10 -14.45 -0.64 -4.07
N PRO A 11 -15.64 -0.28 -3.57
CA PRO A 11 -15.77 0.62 -2.42
C PRO A 11 -15.27 0.00 -1.11
N ALA A 12 -15.05 0.84 -0.11
CA ALA A 12 -14.75 0.38 1.26
C ALA A 12 -15.94 -0.45 1.79
N GLY A 13 -15.65 -1.47 2.61
CA GLY A 13 -16.68 -2.34 3.19
C GLY A 13 -17.24 -3.43 2.26
N ALA A 14 -16.88 -3.46 0.97
CA ALA A 14 -17.37 -4.47 0.02
C ALA A 14 -16.77 -5.89 0.18
N GLY A 15 -15.98 -6.14 1.23
CA GLY A 15 -15.35 -7.45 1.47
C GLY A 15 -14.11 -7.76 0.61
N LYS A 16 -13.57 -6.78 -0.13
CA LYS A 16 -12.43 -6.95 -1.05
C LYS A 16 -11.20 -7.54 -0.39
N SER A 17 -10.82 -7.07 0.80
CA SER A 17 -9.65 -7.58 1.52
C SER A 17 -9.78 -9.05 1.91
N THR A 18 -11.01 -9.53 2.14
CA THR A 18 -11.28 -10.94 2.42
C THR A 18 -11.13 -11.76 1.15
N VAL A 19 -11.79 -11.35 0.05
CA VAL A 19 -11.73 -12.05 -1.24
C VAL A 19 -10.30 -12.08 -1.80
N SER A 20 -9.60 -10.94 -1.77
CA SER A 20 -8.24 -10.81 -2.30
C SER A 20 -7.24 -11.69 -1.57
N ARG A 21 -7.35 -11.77 -0.24
CA ARG A 21 -6.48 -12.66 0.57
C ARG A 21 -6.75 -14.13 0.31
N ILE A 22 -8.03 -14.52 0.21
CA ILE A 22 -8.41 -15.90 -0.12
C ILE A 22 -7.89 -16.27 -1.52
N LEU A 23 -8.03 -15.35 -2.48
CA LEU A 23 -7.56 -15.56 -3.85
C LEU A 23 -6.04 -15.68 -3.92
N ALA A 24 -5.31 -14.77 -3.28
CA ALA A 24 -3.86 -14.79 -3.19
C ALA A 24 -3.36 -16.12 -2.59
N LYS A 25 -3.98 -16.57 -1.49
CA LYS A 25 -3.67 -17.87 -0.86
C LYS A 25 -3.93 -19.05 -1.79
N ARG A 26 -5.11 -19.09 -2.44
CA ARG A 26 -5.46 -20.20 -3.35
C ARG A 26 -4.54 -20.30 -4.56
N LEU A 27 -3.99 -19.18 -5.02
CA LEU A 27 -3.13 -19.11 -6.20
C LEU A 27 -1.63 -19.05 -5.85
N ASN A 28 -1.28 -19.08 -4.55
CA ASN A 28 0.08 -18.90 -4.05
C ASN A 28 0.74 -17.61 -4.61
N LEU A 29 0.00 -16.50 -4.53
CA LEU A 29 0.42 -15.16 -4.97
C LEU A 29 0.59 -14.24 -3.75
N LEU A 30 1.40 -13.19 -3.91
CA LEU A 30 1.51 -12.10 -2.95
C LEU A 30 0.16 -11.35 -2.85
N TYR A 31 -0.25 -10.99 -1.64
CA TYR A 31 -1.37 -10.07 -1.43
C TYR A 31 -0.85 -8.66 -1.18
N LEU A 32 -1.24 -7.70 -2.02
CA LEU A 32 -0.88 -6.30 -1.92
C LEU A 32 -2.10 -5.46 -1.51
N ASP A 33 -2.11 -4.96 -0.28
CA ASP A 33 -3.08 -3.96 0.21
C ASP A 33 -2.54 -2.55 -0.09
N THR A 34 -3.07 -1.90 -1.13
CA THR A 34 -2.61 -0.55 -1.47
C THR A 34 -3.01 0.50 -0.45
N GLY A 35 -4.08 0.28 0.33
CA GLY A 35 -4.44 1.14 1.46
C GLY A 35 -3.39 1.09 2.56
N ALA A 36 -2.76 -0.08 2.78
CA ALA A 36 -1.65 -0.19 3.73
C ALA A 36 -0.45 0.68 3.34
N MET A 37 -0.19 0.87 2.05
CA MET A 37 0.89 1.75 1.56
C MET A 37 0.65 3.20 1.97
N TYR A 38 -0.57 3.72 1.71
CA TYR A 38 -0.90 5.10 2.10
C TYR A 38 -0.91 5.30 3.62
N ARG A 39 -1.32 4.29 4.39
CA ARG A 39 -1.20 4.33 5.86
C ARG A 39 0.24 4.30 6.33
N ALA A 40 1.14 3.57 5.67
CA ALA A 40 2.57 3.61 5.95
C ALA A 40 3.16 5.00 5.69
N VAL A 41 2.81 5.64 4.57
CA VAL A 41 3.20 7.03 4.28
C VAL A 41 2.67 8.00 5.35
N ALA A 42 1.40 7.86 5.74
CA ALA A 42 0.80 8.70 6.79
C ALA A 42 1.50 8.53 8.15
N LEU A 43 1.83 7.29 8.52
CA LEU A 43 2.59 6.99 9.73
C LEU A 43 3.97 7.67 9.71
N GLN A 44 4.70 7.54 8.60
CA GLN A 44 6.04 8.12 8.49
C GLN A 44 6.00 9.65 8.49
N ALA A 45 5.08 10.24 7.73
CA ALA A 45 4.92 11.70 7.70
C ALA A 45 4.56 12.25 9.09
N LYS A 46 3.72 11.53 9.86
CA LYS A 46 3.42 11.87 11.24
C LYS A 46 4.68 11.81 12.14
N ARG A 47 5.48 10.75 12.02
CA ARG A 47 6.73 10.60 12.81
C ARG A 47 7.72 11.72 12.54
N GLU A 48 7.78 12.20 11.30
CA GLU A 48 8.67 13.28 10.88
C GLU A 48 8.05 14.69 11.01
N ASN A 49 6.80 14.77 11.48
CA ASN A 49 6.03 16.01 11.57
C ASN A 49 5.92 16.77 10.23
N ILE A 50 5.83 16.05 9.11
CA ILE A 50 5.66 16.63 7.79
C ILE A 50 4.17 16.94 7.56
N PRO A 51 3.78 18.22 7.36
CA PRO A 51 2.40 18.55 7.09
C PRO A 51 1.96 18.03 5.72
N PHE A 52 0.73 17.53 5.61
CA PHE A 52 0.22 16.96 4.35
C PHE A 52 -0.01 17.98 3.24
N THR A 53 0.09 19.27 3.56
CA THR A 53 0.08 20.38 2.60
C THR A 53 1.42 20.56 1.88
N HIS A 54 2.50 19.90 2.34
CA HIS A 54 3.84 20.04 1.79
C HIS A 54 4.17 18.85 0.86
N GLY A 55 3.53 18.84 -0.32
CA GLY A 55 3.64 17.75 -1.30
C GLY A 55 5.08 17.36 -1.66
N ASN A 56 5.97 18.33 -1.87
CA ASN A 56 7.39 18.05 -2.17
C ASN A 56 8.11 17.35 -1.01
N ALA A 57 7.89 17.78 0.24
CA ALA A 57 8.51 17.15 1.40
C ALA A 57 8.00 15.70 1.58
N LEU A 58 6.71 15.47 1.32
CA LEU A 58 6.14 14.12 1.30
C LEU A 58 6.73 13.26 0.18
N PHE A 59 6.96 13.84 -1.00
CA PHE A 59 7.61 13.13 -2.12
C PHE A 59 9.04 12.71 -1.76
N GLU A 60 9.84 13.63 -1.26
CA GLU A 60 11.22 13.37 -0.83
C GLU A 60 11.29 12.32 0.28
N MET A 61 10.33 12.34 1.22
CA MET A 61 10.19 11.30 2.23
C MET A 61 9.90 9.94 1.58
N CYS A 62 8.92 9.86 0.66
CA CYS A 62 8.57 8.63 -0.05
C CYS A 62 9.73 8.06 -0.87
N GLU A 63 10.58 8.90 -1.46
CA GLU A 63 11.76 8.46 -2.22
C GLU A 63 12.88 7.93 -1.30
N ARG A 64 12.95 8.43 -0.06
CA ARG A 64 14.00 8.04 0.90
C ARG A 64 13.67 6.75 1.66
N ILE A 65 12.41 6.49 1.95
CA ILE A 65 12.00 5.32 2.72
C ILE A 65 11.83 4.10 1.81
N ASP A 66 12.19 2.92 2.32
CA ASP A 66 11.86 1.67 1.65
C ASP A 66 10.52 1.15 2.19
N ILE A 67 9.49 1.09 1.35
CA ILE A 67 8.22 0.44 1.68
C ILE A 67 8.16 -0.87 0.93
N HIS A 68 8.18 -1.97 1.65
CA HIS A 68 8.07 -3.30 1.07
C HIS A 68 7.13 -4.19 1.86
N PHE A 69 6.78 -5.30 1.21
CA PHE A 69 5.85 -6.29 1.72
C PHE A 69 6.55 -7.63 1.80
N GLU A 70 6.34 -8.34 2.91
CA GLU A 70 6.82 -9.70 3.11
C GLU A 70 5.67 -10.64 3.43
N VAL A 71 5.74 -11.85 2.92
CA VAL A 71 4.78 -12.91 3.24
C VAL A 71 5.13 -13.47 4.62
N LYS A 72 4.24 -13.28 5.59
CA LYS A 72 4.39 -13.80 6.95
C LYS A 72 3.20 -14.71 7.28
N GLY A 73 3.33 -15.98 6.91
CA GLY A 73 2.24 -16.95 6.99
C GLY A 73 1.09 -16.59 6.05
N ASP A 74 -0.11 -16.41 6.61
CA ASP A 74 -1.34 -16.08 5.85
C ASP A 74 -1.55 -14.56 5.65
N ILE A 75 -0.61 -13.72 6.11
CA ILE A 75 -0.74 -12.25 6.13
C ILE A 75 0.45 -11.63 5.40
N SER A 76 0.21 -10.59 4.61
CA SER A 76 1.28 -9.73 4.12
C SER A 76 1.63 -8.74 5.23
N ALA A 77 2.84 -8.83 5.76
CA ALA A 77 3.39 -7.80 6.63
C ALA A 77 3.93 -6.65 5.76
N ILE A 78 3.81 -5.43 6.27
CA ILE A 78 4.32 -4.22 5.62
C ILE A 78 5.42 -3.63 6.47
N PHE A 79 6.49 -3.22 5.82
CA PHE A 79 7.67 -2.67 6.44
C PHE A 79 7.92 -1.25 5.95
N ILE A 80 8.48 -0.43 6.85
CA ILE A 80 9.15 0.82 6.49
C ILE A 80 10.61 0.64 6.88
N ASN A 81 11.50 0.68 5.89
CA ASN A 81 12.88 0.24 6.03
C ASN A 81 12.89 -1.18 6.62
N ASN A 82 13.44 -1.37 7.83
CA ASN A 82 13.49 -2.68 8.48
C ASN A 82 12.49 -2.85 9.64
N GLU A 83 11.51 -1.94 9.79
CA GLU A 83 10.53 -1.97 10.86
C GLU A 83 9.19 -2.54 10.37
N ASP A 84 8.67 -3.58 11.04
CA ASP A 84 7.32 -4.11 10.81
C ASP A 84 6.29 -3.13 11.37
N VAL A 85 5.63 -2.38 10.49
CA VAL A 85 4.64 -1.35 10.88
C VAL A 85 3.20 -1.87 10.81
N SER A 86 3.00 -3.17 10.55
CA SER A 86 1.69 -3.78 10.23
C SER A 86 0.60 -3.50 11.27
N THR A 87 0.97 -3.37 12.54
CA THR A 87 0.04 -3.04 13.64
C THR A 87 -0.21 -1.54 13.75
N GLN A 88 0.85 -0.73 13.68
CA GLN A 88 0.78 0.74 13.83
C GLN A 88 -0.08 1.38 12.75
N ILE A 89 0.03 0.88 11.51
CA ILE A 89 -0.75 1.41 10.40
C ILE A 89 -2.26 1.17 10.58
N ARG A 90 -2.69 0.23 11.43
CA ARG A 90 -4.11 -0.08 11.68
C ARG A 90 -4.72 0.76 12.80
N MET A 91 -3.94 1.62 13.45
CA MET A 91 -4.47 2.53 14.45
C MET A 91 -5.46 3.50 13.80
N ALA A 92 -6.58 3.77 14.49
CA ALA A 92 -7.66 4.62 13.96
C ALA A 92 -7.16 5.99 13.50
N GLU A 93 -6.20 6.58 14.24
CA GLU A 93 -5.58 7.83 13.87
C GLU A 93 -4.84 7.77 12.52
N ILE A 94 -4.08 6.69 12.26
CA ILE A 94 -3.35 6.54 11.00
C ILE A 94 -4.32 6.28 9.84
N ASP A 95 -5.38 5.50 10.08
CA ASP A 95 -6.42 5.26 9.08
C ASP A 95 -7.11 6.57 8.66
N MET A 96 -7.42 7.45 9.63
CA MET A 96 -7.96 8.79 9.33
C MET A 96 -6.99 9.65 8.50
N LEU A 97 -5.70 9.66 8.86
CA LEU A 97 -4.68 10.44 8.15
C LEU A 97 -4.43 9.92 6.72
N SER A 98 -4.61 8.62 6.48
CA SER A 98 -4.36 8.01 5.16
C SER A 98 -5.24 8.58 4.05
N SER A 99 -6.48 8.98 4.36
CA SER A 99 -7.39 9.61 3.40
C SER A 99 -6.83 10.96 2.93
N SER A 100 -6.34 11.79 3.86
CA SER A 100 -5.72 13.08 3.55
C SER A 100 -4.42 12.91 2.76
N VAL A 101 -3.57 11.96 3.14
CA VAL A 101 -2.32 11.66 2.44
C VAL A 101 -2.56 11.13 1.03
N SER A 102 -3.59 10.29 0.83
CA SER A 102 -3.93 9.75 -0.50
C SER A 102 -4.45 10.81 -1.48
N ALA A 103 -4.90 11.96 -0.99
CA ALA A 103 -5.33 13.08 -1.81
C ALA A 103 -4.15 13.93 -2.33
N VAL A 104 -2.93 13.75 -1.80
CA VAL A 104 -1.73 14.49 -2.21
C VAL A 104 -1.18 13.92 -3.53
N PRO A 105 -1.12 14.71 -4.63
CA PRO A 105 -0.72 14.21 -5.94
C PRO A 105 0.67 13.59 -5.97
N GLU A 106 1.63 14.18 -5.26
CA GLU A 106 3.01 13.72 -5.20
C GLU A 106 3.13 12.36 -4.50
N VAL A 107 2.33 12.15 -3.44
CA VAL A 107 2.25 10.85 -2.77
C VAL A 107 1.64 9.82 -3.70
N ARG A 108 0.53 10.14 -4.39
CA ARG A 108 -0.07 9.22 -5.36
C ARG A 108 0.94 8.80 -6.43
N LYS A 109 1.71 9.75 -6.95
CA LYS A 109 2.76 9.47 -7.93
C LYS A 109 3.79 8.47 -7.39
N ALA A 110 4.34 8.72 -6.21
CA ALA A 110 5.32 7.82 -5.58
C ALA A 110 4.74 6.42 -5.30
N MET A 111 3.49 6.35 -4.85
CA MET A 111 2.81 5.07 -4.59
C MET A 111 2.51 4.30 -5.89
N THR A 112 2.11 4.97 -6.97
CA THR A 112 1.93 4.34 -8.28
C THR A 112 3.25 3.78 -8.81
N ASP A 113 4.35 4.51 -8.68
CA ASP A 113 5.67 4.04 -9.11
C ASP A 113 6.12 2.81 -8.30
N LEU A 114 5.87 2.80 -6.98
CA LEU A 114 6.11 1.63 -6.14
C LEU A 114 5.21 0.44 -6.52
N GLN A 115 3.92 0.64 -6.72
CA GLN A 115 2.97 -0.41 -7.15
C GLN A 115 3.41 -1.04 -8.47
N ARG A 116 3.81 -0.23 -9.45
CA ARG A 116 4.33 -0.71 -10.74
C ARG A 116 5.61 -1.53 -10.56
N ARG A 117 6.55 -1.08 -9.73
CA ARG A 117 7.77 -1.85 -9.41
C ARG A 117 7.46 -3.21 -8.79
N ILE A 118 6.49 -3.27 -7.87
CA ILE A 118 6.03 -4.53 -7.27
C ILE A 118 5.37 -5.41 -8.34
N GLY A 119 4.47 -4.85 -9.16
CA GLY A 119 3.77 -5.55 -10.24
C GLY A 119 4.66 -6.05 -11.36
N GLN A 120 5.82 -5.45 -11.60
CA GLN A 120 6.78 -5.91 -12.61
C GLN A 120 7.29 -7.33 -12.33
N LYS A 121 7.41 -7.74 -11.06
CA LYS A 121 7.79 -9.11 -10.68
C LYS A 121 6.68 -10.12 -11.00
N GLY A 122 5.43 -9.66 -11.13
CA GLY A 122 4.25 -10.51 -11.25
C GLY A 122 3.95 -11.25 -9.94
N GLY A 123 2.97 -12.14 -9.98
CA GLY A 123 2.72 -13.03 -8.86
C GLY A 123 1.96 -12.40 -7.70
N LEU A 124 1.01 -11.50 -7.98
CA LEU A 124 0.31 -10.77 -6.93
C LEU A 124 -1.19 -10.57 -7.18
N VAL A 125 -1.93 -10.41 -6.09
CA VAL A 125 -3.30 -9.89 -6.02
C VAL A 125 -3.24 -8.52 -5.35
N ALA A 126 -3.53 -7.45 -6.09
CA ALA A 126 -3.58 -6.09 -5.59
C ALA A 126 -5.02 -5.67 -5.28
N GLU A 127 -5.26 -5.25 -4.04
CA GLU A 127 -6.51 -4.62 -3.63
C GLU A 127 -6.37 -3.10 -3.65
N GLY A 128 -7.35 -2.40 -4.24
CA GLY A 128 -7.48 -0.96 -4.12
C GLY A 128 -8.86 -0.43 -4.50
N ARG A 129 -8.91 0.86 -4.85
CA ARG A 129 -10.12 1.51 -5.38
C ARG A 129 -10.06 1.67 -6.90
N ASP A 130 -8.85 1.85 -7.44
CA ASP A 130 -8.57 2.27 -8.82
C ASP A 130 -7.35 1.53 -9.44
N MET A 131 -7.02 0.32 -8.95
CA MET A 131 -5.82 -0.41 -9.38
C MET A 131 -5.87 -0.85 -10.84
N GLY A 132 -7.00 -1.34 -11.32
CA GLY A 132 -7.15 -1.83 -12.69
C GLY A 132 -7.29 -0.75 -13.77
N THR A 133 -7.47 0.51 -13.37
CA THR A 133 -7.79 1.61 -14.31
C THR A 133 -6.76 2.73 -14.32
N VAL A 134 -5.97 2.90 -13.27
CA VAL A 134 -5.04 4.03 -13.12
C VAL A 134 -3.58 3.60 -12.99
N VAL A 135 -3.31 2.38 -12.55
CA VAL A 135 -1.96 1.90 -12.18
C VAL A 135 -1.35 1.01 -13.24
#